data_AF-A0A0M0JYY9-F1
#
_entry.id   AF-A0A0M0JYY9-F1
#
_cell.length_a   1.000
_cell.length_b   1.000
_cell.length_c   1.000
_cell.angle_alpha   90.00
_cell.angle_beta   90.00
_cell.angle_gamma   90.00
#
_symmetry.space_group_name_H-M   'P 1'
#
loop_
_entity.id
_entity.type
_entity.pdbx_description
1 polymer ?
#
loop_
_entity_poly.entity_id
_entity_poly.type
_entity_poly.pdbx_seq_one_letter_code
_entity_poly.pdbx_strand_id
1 'polypeptide(L)'
;MARGLLHGIVAVTASAHSPVPPPLTVVPPPPLPPAPDDSGFSPLPPPRPPSTELGRALPSSQHDGRQLAHSTTIVGSGSIVGSVTSASLMDYPVAVAVSGSYAYVAGRYSNSLTVFDISNPASPVIRGSVVSSSLLAGAYGVAVSGSYAYVTAHVSDALVVIDISNPASPVIRGSVVSSTDLDWAAGVAVSGSYAYVAAHASASLVVVDIRNPASPVIRGSVVSSTVLDGASFVAVSGSCAYVTGQYSNSLVVIDISNPASPVIRGSVVSSSLLEQALSVAVSGSYAYVAAWNSDSLVVVDISNPASPVLRGSVVSSSFLDGVRVALSLVHHACPRIMLATMGHRSTMEPLETHTQPHDLLFAPHARPRRQCLRLRGGSLLSNRKKIGMDQVFVV
;
A
#
# COMPACT_ATOMS: atom_id res chain seq x y z
N MET A 1 -15.42 -43.48 77.93
CA MET A 1 -16.58 -43.58 76.99
C MET A 1 -16.05 -43.87 75.59
N ALA A 2 -16.87 -44.38 74.66
CA ALA A 2 -16.47 -45.00 73.36
C ALA A 2 -15.64 -44.05 72.44
N ARG A 3 -14.65 -44.47 71.62
CA ARG A 3 -14.61 -45.46 70.50
C ARG A 3 -15.70 -45.18 69.43
N GLY A 4 -15.50 -45.16 68.11
CA GLY A 4 -14.39 -45.37 67.15
C GLY A 4 -14.99 -45.35 65.71
N LEU A 5 -14.40 -45.76 64.58
CA LEU A 5 -13.03 -46.13 64.13
C LEU A 5 -13.06 -46.32 62.57
N LEU A 6 -11.92 -46.31 61.85
CA LEU A 6 -11.72 -46.54 60.39
C LEU A 6 -12.08 -45.38 59.43
N HIS A 7 -11.27 -44.96 58.45
CA HIS A 7 -10.50 -45.61 57.36
C HIS A 7 -11.33 -45.95 56.10
N GLY A 8 -10.87 -45.47 54.93
CA GLY A 8 -11.53 -45.67 53.64
C GLY A 8 -10.76 -45.11 52.43
N ILE A 9 -9.52 -45.58 52.22
CA ILE A 9 -8.86 -45.44 50.90
C ILE A 9 -9.43 -46.53 49.99
N VAL A 10 -9.99 -46.16 48.84
CA VAL A 10 -10.27 -47.10 47.75
C VAL A 10 -9.79 -46.51 46.43
N ALA A 11 -8.80 -47.16 45.84
CA ALA A 11 -8.44 -46.95 44.45
C ALA A 11 -9.51 -47.59 43.54
N VAL A 12 -9.87 -46.93 42.45
CA VAL A 12 -10.54 -47.60 41.33
C VAL A 12 -9.64 -47.48 40.11
N THR A 13 -9.31 -48.64 39.57
CA THR A 13 -8.37 -48.85 38.47
C THR A 13 -8.92 -48.38 37.14
N ALA A 14 -8.02 -48.06 36.21
CA ALA A 14 -8.37 -47.84 34.81
C ALA A 14 -9.09 -49.05 34.20
N SER A 15 -10.13 -48.79 33.40
CA SER A 15 -10.58 -49.70 32.36
C SER A 15 -10.91 -48.87 31.12
N ALA A 16 -10.03 -48.93 30.13
CA ALA A 16 -10.28 -48.33 28.82
C ALA A 16 -11.18 -49.28 28.02
N HIS A 17 -12.42 -48.85 27.76
CA HIS A 17 -13.28 -49.44 26.73
C HIS A 17 -13.78 -48.32 25.82
N SER A 18 -13.07 -48.11 24.72
CA SER A 18 -13.54 -47.27 23.61
C SER A 18 -14.82 -47.88 23.02
N PRO A 19 -15.84 -47.08 22.69
CA PRO A 19 -17.02 -47.59 22.01
C PRO A 19 -16.65 -48.08 20.61
N VAL A 20 -17.05 -49.32 20.29
CA VAL A 20 -16.89 -49.90 18.95
C VAL A 20 -17.79 -49.13 17.97
N PRO A 21 -17.26 -48.60 16.84
CA PRO A 21 -18.10 -47.95 15.83
C PRO A 21 -19.00 -48.97 15.12
N PRO A 22 -20.22 -48.58 14.69
CA PRO A 22 -21.11 -49.48 13.95
C PRO A 22 -20.50 -49.89 12.60
N PRO A 23 -20.86 -51.07 12.07
CA PRO A 23 -20.31 -51.58 10.82
C PRO A 23 -20.66 -50.66 9.63
N LEU A 24 -19.65 -50.38 8.80
CA LEU A 24 -19.81 -49.60 7.58
C LEU A 24 -20.69 -50.35 6.58
N THR A 25 -21.86 -49.78 6.27
CA THR A 25 -22.69 -50.22 5.14
C THR A 25 -21.99 -49.85 3.84
N VAL A 26 -21.46 -50.86 3.14
CA VAL A 26 -20.89 -50.70 1.79
C VAL A 26 -22.03 -50.41 0.82
N VAL A 27 -22.17 -49.16 0.41
CA VAL A 27 -23.04 -48.76 -0.70
C VAL A 27 -22.32 -49.12 -2.01
N PRO A 28 -22.91 -49.94 -2.90
CA PRO A 28 -22.31 -50.23 -4.20
C PRO A 28 -22.29 -48.96 -5.07
N PRO A 29 -21.27 -48.78 -5.93
CA PRO A 29 -21.20 -47.62 -6.81
C PRO A 29 -22.37 -47.60 -7.80
N PRO A 30 -22.83 -46.41 -8.23
CA PRO A 30 -23.83 -46.30 -9.28
C PRO A 30 -23.33 -46.93 -10.60
N PRO A 31 -24.22 -47.48 -11.44
CA PRO A 31 -23.84 -48.06 -12.71
C PRO A 31 -23.18 -47.02 -13.63
N LEU A 32 -22.14 -47.44 -14.34
CA LEU A 32 -21.46 -46.64 -15.35
C LEU A 32 -22.45 -46.24 -16.47
N PRO A 33 -22.34 -45.02 -17.04
CA PRO A 33 -23.10 -44.65 -18.21
C PRO A 33 -22.72 -45.54 -19.42
N PRO A 34 -23.64 -45.81 -20.36
CA PRO A 34 -23.33 -46.57 -21.55
C PRO A 34 -22.26 -45.87 -22.40
N ALA A 35 -21.43 -46.66 -23.08
CA ALA A 35 -20.45 -46.15 -24.03
C ALA A 35 -21.16 -45.43 -25.21
N PRO A 36 -20.55 -44.39 -25.80
CA PRO A 36 -21.13 -43.73 -26.97
C PRO A 36 -21.12 -44.67 -28.18
N ASP A 37 -22.23 -44.69 -28.93
CA ASP A 37 -22.35 -45.49 -30.16
C ASP A 37 -21.41 -44.99 -31.27
N ASP A 38 -20.54 -45.89 -31.75
CA ASP A 38 -19.71 -45.68 -32.94
C ASP A 38 -20.56 -45.79 -34.22
N SER A 39 -21.31 -44.73 -34.55
CA SER A 39 -22.08 -44.66 -35.81
C SER A 39 -22.24 -43.22 -36.34
N GLY A 40 -21.15 -42.65 -36.87
CA GLY A 40 -21.15 -41.25 -37.33
C GLY A 40 -20.16 -40.85 -38.44
N PHE A 41 -19.54 -41.80 -39.16
CA PHE A 41 -18.64 -41.47 -40.27
C PHE A 41 -19.41 -40.93 -41.48
N SER A 42 -19.35 -39.62 -41.71
CA SER A 42 -19.70 -38.99 -42.99
C SER A 42 -18.42 -38.65 -43.78
N PRO A 43 -18.32 -39.00 -45.08
CA PRO A 43 -17.08 -38.85 -45.84
C PRO A 43 -16.78 -37.40 -46.25
N LEU A 44 -15.49 -37.05 -46.25
CA LEU A 44 -14.97 -35.78 -46.77
C LEU A 44 -15.20 -35.64 -48.29
N PRO A 45 -15.56 -34.45 -48.81
CA PRO A 45 -15.64 -34.20 -50.24
C PRO A 45 -14.24 -34.04 -50.88
N PRO A 46 -14.07 -34.39 -52.18
CA PRO A 46 -12.78 -34.36 -52.87
C PRO A 46 -12.30 -32.94 -53.23
N PRO A 47 -10.99 -32.74 -53.46
CA PRO A 47 -10.41 -31.43 -53.76
C PRO A 47 -10.75 -30.95 -55.18
N ARG A 48 -10.88 -29.62 -55.38
CA ARG A 48 -10.94 -28.97 -56.70
C ARG A 48 -9.70 -28.11 -56.98
N PRO A 49 -9.32 -27.94 -58.25
CA PRO A 49 -8.05 -27.31 -58.66
C PRO A 49 -8.13 -25.77 -58.67
N PRO A 50 -6.97 -25.08 -58.73
CA PRO A 50 -6.92 -23.62 -58.74
C PRO A 50 -7.30 -23.02 -60.10
N SER A 51 -8.06 -21.93 -60.10
CA SER A 51 -8.19 -21.06 -61.27
C SER A 51 -8.40 -19.60 -60.84
N THR A 52 -7.61 -18.73 -61.45
CA THR A 52 -7.58 -17.27 -61.32
C THR A 52 -8.76 -16.64 -62.04
N GLU A 53 -9.45 -15.65 -61.45
CA GLU A 53 -9.64 -14.34 -62.10
C GLU A 53 -10.24 -13.24 -61.20
N LEU A 54 -10.02 -12.01 -61.65
CA LEU A 54 -10.27 -10.71 -61.02
C LEU A 54 -11.75 -10.33 -60.85
N GLY A 55 -12.06 -9.52 -59.81
CA GLY A 55 -13.02 -8.41 -59.97
C GLY A 55 -14.07 -8.14 -58.86
N ARG A 56 -13.99 -6.94 -58.27
CA ARG A 56 -15.06 -6.19 -57.55
C ARG A 56 -15.59 -6.71 -56.18
N ALA A 57 -14.86 -6.30 -55.13
CA ALA A 57 -15.35 -5.46 -54.02
C ALA A 57 -16.76 -5.66 -53.41
N LEU A 58 -16.78 -6.33 -52.24
CA LEU A 58 -17.48 -5.88 -51.03
C LEU A 58 -16.56 -6.19 -49.83
N PRO A 59 -16.25 -5.25 -48.91
CA PRO A 59 -15.25 -5.49 -47.86
C PRO A 59 -15.88 -6.09 -46.58
N SER A 60 -15.48 -7.31 -46.24
CA SER A 60 -15.71 -7.89 -44.91
C SER A 60 -14.37 -8.28 -44.27
N SER A 61 -14.15 -7.80 -43.04
CA SER A 61 -13.08 -8.19 -42.11
C SER A 61 -11.66 -8.27 -42.68
N GLN A 62 -10.97 -7.12 -42.79
CA GLN A 62 -9.52 -7.13 -42.61
C GLN A 62 -9.20 -7.23 -41.11
N HIS A 63 -8.38 -8.21 -40.77
CA HIS A 63 -7.51 -8.15 -39.61
C HIS A 63 -6.60 -6.92 -39.77
N ASP A 64 -6.88 -5.85 -39.05
CA ASP A 64 -5.92 -4.76 -38.86
C ASP A 64 -5.56 -4.74 -37.37
N GLY A 65 -4.31 -5.12 -37.06
CA GLY A 65 -3.78 -5.31 -35.71
C GLY A 65 -3.57 -4.00 -34.94
N ARG A 66 -4.51 -3.07 -35.03
CA ARG A 66 -4.53 -1.83 -34.25
C ARG A 66 -5.09 -2.13 -32.88
N GLN A 67 -4.25 -2.75 -32.05
CA GLN A 67 -4.33 -2.53 -30.61
C GLN A 67 -4.24 -1.01 -30.42
N LEU A 68 -5.39 -0.37 -30.17
CA LEU A 68 -5.47 1.07 -29.92
C LEU A 68 -4.85 1.33 -28.54
N ALA A 69 -3.51 1.31 -28.51
CA ALA A 69 -2.71 1.91 -27.48
C ALA A 69 -3.06 3.41 -27.46
N HIS A 70 -4.12 3.74 -26.72
CA HIS A 70 -4.32 5.05 -26.15
C HIS A 70 -3.23 5.25 -25.09
N SER A 71 -1.99 5.39 -25.58
CA SER A 71 -0.92 6.04 -24.85
C SER A 71 -1.30 7.51 -24.79
N THR A 72 -2.22 7.80 -23.88
CA THR A 72 -2.48 9.17 -23.42
C THR A 72 -1.22 9.58 -22.69
N THR A 73 -0.27 10.15 -23.43
CA THR A 73 0.86 10.85 -22.82
C THR A 73 0.26 11.92 -21.92
N ILE A 74 0.37 11.74 -20.61
CA ILE A 74 -0.02 12.76 -19.64
C ILE A 74 1.03 13.88 -19.74
N VAL A 75 0.86 14.77 -20.73
CA VAL A 75 1.64 16.01 -20.86
C VAL A 75 1.09 17.04 -19.88
N GLY A 76 1.06 16.65 -18.61
CA GLY A 76 0.93 17.52 -17.47
C GLY A 76 2.25 17.47 -16.72
N SER A 77 3.21 18.32 -17.11
CA SER A 77 4.42 18.52 -16.30
C SER A 77 4.02 19.24 -15.02
N GLY A 78 3.60 18.48 -14.01
CA GLY A 78 3.33 18.97 -12.67
C GLY A 78 4.56 19.66 -12.13
N SER A 79 4.53 20.98 -12.08
CA SER A 79 5.62 21.78 -11.51
C SER A 79 5.42 21.86 -10.01
N ILE A 80 6.49 21.73 -9.23
CA ILE A 80 6.47 21.98 -7.79
C ILE A 80 6.15 23.47 -7.60
N VAL A 81 4.95 23.77 -7.12
CA VAL A 81 4.45 25.15 -6.97
C VAL A 81 5.10 25.85 -5.78
N GLY A 82 5.36 25.09 -4.71
CA GLY A 82 6.02 25.54 -3.49
C GLY A 82 6.55 24.34 -2.70
N SER A 83 7.42 24.58 -1.73
CA SER A 83 8.01 23.54 -0.87
C SER A 83 8.32 24.07 0.52
N VAL A 84 8.30 23.16 1.50
CA VAL A 84 8.64 23.41 2.91
C VAL A 84 9.43 22.21 3.42
N THR A 85 10.45 22.47 4.25
CA THR A 85 11.34 21.42 4.78
C THR A 85 11.61 21.64 6.26
N SER A 86 11.62 20.56 7.04
CA SER A 86 12.07 20.58 8.43
C SER A 86 12.68 19.24 8.82
N ALA A 87 13.96 19.26 9.18
CA ALA A 87 14.68 18.05 9.60
C ALA A 87 14.30 17.59 11.03
N SER A 88 13.61 18.41 11.82
CA SER A 88 13.24 18.09 13.22
C SER A 88 11.76 17.79 13.41
N LEU A 89 10.89 18.27 12.51
CA LEU A 89 9.42 18.12 12.62
C LEU A 89 8.81 17.30 11.47
N MET A 90 9.62 16.80 10.55
CA MET A 90 9.19 15.96 9.42
C MET A 90 10.24 14.89 9.09
N ASP A 91 10.93 14.33 10.09
CA ASP A 91 11.90 13.29 9.77
C ASP A 91 11.17 12.01 9.35
N TYR A 92 11.46 11.56 8.13
CA TYR A 92 10.80 10.49 7.40
C TYR A 92 9.26 10.64 7.35
N PRO A 93 8.72 11.58 6.55
CA PRO A 93 7.29 11.79 6.42
C PRO A 93 6.66 10.66 5.61
N VAL A 94 5.56 10.08 6.11
CA VAL A 94 4.99 8.83 5.56
C VAL A 94 3.53 8.90 5.16
N ALA A 95 2.73 9.78 5.77
CA ALA A 95 1.37 10.04 5.33
C ALA A 95 0.99 11.51 5.49
N VAL A 96 0.04 11.97 4.68
CA VAL A 96 -0.54 13.30 4.73
C VAL A 96 -2.06 13.23 4.64
N ALA A 97 -2.74 14.00 5.48
CA ALA A 97 -4.17 14.29 5.36
C ALA A 97 -4.37 15.80 5.13
N VAL A 98 -5.38 16.17 4.34
CA VAL A 98 -5.71 17.57 4.04
C VAL A 98 -7.11 17.88 4.55
N SER A 99 -7.27 19.02 5.24
CA SER A 99 -8.57 19.53 5.68
C SER A 99 -8.59 21.04 5.57
N GLY A 100 -9.45 21.56 4.67
CA GLY A 100 -9.51 22.98 4.33
C GLY A 100 -8.16 23.50 3.83
N SER A 101 -7.68 24.58 4.45
CA SER A 101 -6.39 25.20 4.12
C SER A 101 -5.18 24.58 4.84
N TYR A 102 -5.33 23.41 5.48
CA TYR A 102 -4.27 22.79 6.26
C TYR A 102 -3.95 21.36 5.79
N ALA A 103 -2.66 21.02 5.79
CA ALA A 103 -2.17 19.66 5.64
C ALA A 103 -1.55 19.17 6.97
N TYR A 104 -1.72 17.88 7.26
CA TYR A 104 -1.33 17.23 8.50
C TYR A 104 -0.44 16.05 8.13
N VAL A 105 0.83 16.09 8.52
CA VAL A 105 1.85 15.11 8.08
C VAL A 105 2.38 14.33 9.27
N ALA A 106 2.35 13.00 9.18
CA ALA A 106 2.97 12.11 10.14
C ALA A 106 4.47 11.95 9.82
N GLY A 107 5.33 12.31 10.78
CA GLY A 107 6.79 12.15 10.70
C GLY A 107 7.25 10.95 11.53
N ARG A 108 7.70 9.89 10.87
CA ARG A 108 7.93 8.58 11.48
C ARG A 108 9.09 8.58 12.47
N TYR A 109 10.21 9.24 12.13
CA TYR A 109 11.39 9.27 12.98
C TYR A 109 11.40 10.48 13.93
N SER A 110 10.68 11.56 13.57
CA SER A 110 10.43 12.68 14.48
C SER A 110 9.31 12.41 15.50
N ASN A 111 8.62 11.26 15.42
CA ASN A 111 7.53 10.85 16.32
C ASN A 111 6.45 11.94 16.46
N SER A 112 6.00 12.48 15.33
CA SER A 112 5.29 13.76 15.29
C SER A 112 4.10 13.79 14.32
N LEU A 113 3.13 14.64 14.64
CA LEU A 113 2.17 15.19 13.69
C LEU A 113 2.49 16.67 13.49
N THR A 114 2.77 17.08 12.25
CA THR A 114 3.09 18.47 11.90
C THR A 114 2.02 19.05 10.98
N VAL A 115 1.58 20.27 11.32
CA VAL A 115 0.49 21.00 10.65
C VAL A 115 1.08 22.07 9.75
N PHE A 116 0.65 22.10 8.49
CA PHE A 116 1.07 23.06 7.48
C PHE A 116 -0.11 23.92 7.07
N ASP A 117 0.08 25.23 7.05
CA ASP A 117 -0.81 26.13 6.32
C ASP A 117 -0.44 26.05 4.84
N ILE A 118 -1.40 25.59 4.03
CA ILE A 118 -1.30 25.43 2.57
C ILE A 118 -2.23 26.40 1.82
N SER A 119 -2.77 27.42 2.51
CA SER A 119 -3.64 28.45 1.91
C SER A 119 -2.99 29.18 0.72
N ASN A 120 -1.66 29.27 0.72
CA ASN A 120 -0.85 29.65 -0.43
C ASN A 120 0.00 28.44 -0.90
N PRO A 121 -0.43 27.70 -1.94
CA PRO A 121 0.32 26.56 -2.47
C PRO A 121 1.74 26.88 -2.96
N ALA A 122 2.05 28.15 -3.26
CA ALA A 122 3.38 28.58 -3.65
C ALA A 122 4.33 28.86 -2.47
N SER A 123 3.80 28.92 -1.24
CA SER A 123 4.58 29.16 -0.03
C SER A 123 3.94 28.51 1.20
N PRO A 124 3.86 27.17 1.25
CA PRO A 124 3.36 26.46 2.42
C PRO A 124 4.27 26.72 3.64
N VAL A 125 3.69 26.81 4.83
CA VAL A 125 4.43 27.08 6.08
C VAL A 125 4.02 26.14 7.21
N ILE A 126 4.98 25.76 8.07
CA ILE A 126 4.67 25.04 9.31
C ILE A 126 3.86 25.97 10.20
N ARG A 127 2.67 25.52 10.61
CA ARG A 127 1.76 26.25 11.48
C ARG A 127 1.89 25.83 12.94
N GLY A 128 2.07 24.54 13.19
CA GLY A 128 2.19 23.94 14.52
C GLY A 128 2.60 22.48 14.41
N SER A 129 2.89 21.84 15.54
CA SER A 129 3.28 20.42 15.59
C SER A 129 3.04 19.86 16.99
N VAL A 130 2.80 18.54 17.07
CA VAL A 130 2.85 17.80 18.33
C VAL A 130 3.80 16.61 18.17
N VAL A 131 4.62 16.38 19.21
CA VAL A 131 5.67 15.35 19.25
C VAL A 131 5.45 14.52 20.50
N SER A 132 5.52 13.18 20.38
CA SER A 132 5.43 12.28 21.53
C SER A 132 6.19 10.99 21.26
N SER A 133 7.32 10.79 21.93
CA SER A 133 8.10 9.55 21.84
C SER A 133 7.44 8.35 22.54
N SER A 134 6.32 8.55 23.25
CA SER A 134 5.57 7.47 23.93
C SER A 134 4.29 7.07 23.20
N LEU A 135 3.57 8.02 22.59
CA LEU A 135 2.29 7.77 21.90
C LEU A 135 2.39 7.84 20.38
N LEU A 136 3.33 8.63 19.84
CA LEU A 136 3.53 8.82 18.40
C LEU A 136 4.84 8.16 17.92
N ALA A 137 5.35 7.15 18.63
CA ALA A 137 6.58 6.46 18.24
C ALA A 137 6.38 5.74 16.92
N GLY A 138 7.13 6.13 15.88
CA GLY A 138 6.89 5.61 14.54
C GLY A 138 5.54 6.03 13.95
N ALA A 139 5.09 7.27 14.20
CA ALA A 139 3.89 7.86 13.61
C ALA A 139 3.80 7.58 12.09
N TYR A 140 2.66 7.08 11.62
CA TYR A 140 2.55 6.50 10.29
C TYR A 140 1.34 6.99 9.49
N GLY A 141 0.15 6.47 9.76
CA GLY A 141 -1.08 6.89 9.12
C GLY A 141 -1.67 8.14 9.76
N VAL A 142 -2.37 8.95 8.98
CA VAL A 142 -3.13 10.10 9.48
C VAL A 142 -4.47 10.22 8.75
N ALA A 143 -5.55 10.38 9.52
CA ALA A 143 -6.87 10.76 9.03
C ALA A 143 -7.38 11.99 9.79
N VAL A 144 -8.21 12.81 9.17
CA VAL A 144 -8.79 14.01 9.79
C VAL A 144 -10.32 13.95 9.69
N SER A 145 -11.00 14.22 10.80
CA SER A 145 -12.47 14.32 10.85
C SER A 145 -12.88 15.43 11.82
N GLY A 146 -13.59 16.44 11.30
CA GLY A 146 -13.95 17.64 12.05
C GLY A 146 -12.72 18.33 12.66
N SER A 147 -12.76 18.54 13.98
CA SER A 147 -11.68 19.18 14.75
C SER A 147 -10.61 18.23 15.27
N TYR A 148 -10.56 16.98 14.79
CA TYR A 148 -9.60 15.97 15.27
C TYR A 148 -8.79 15.34 14.13
N ALA A 149 -7.50 15.16 14.39
CA ALA A 149 -6.63 14.27 13.64
C ALA A 149 -6.48 12.94 14.40
N TYR A 150 -6.44 11.86 13.65
CA TYR A 150 -6.31 10.48 14.13
C TYR A 150 -5.03 9.93 13.53
N VAL A 151 -4.04 9.68 14.38
CA VAL A 151 -2.69 9.29 13.96
C VAL A 151 -2.37 7.93 14.52
N THR A 152 -1.97 7.00 13.67
CA THR A 152 -1.45 5.69 14.06
C THR A 152 0.05 5.75 14.26
N ALA A 153 0.58 4.88 15.11
CA ALA A 153 1.99 4.85 15.46
C ALA A 153 2.49 3.40 15.52
N HIS A 154 3.40 3.03 14.61
CA HIS A 154 3.90 1.66 14.46
C HIS A 154 4.63 1.14 15.70
N VAL A 155 5.37 1.98 16.41
CA VAL A 155 6.23 1.54 17.54
C VAL A 155 5.53 1.70 18.88
N SER A 156 4.48 2.51 18.94
CA SER A 156 3.62 2.66 20.12
C SER A 156 2.40 1.73 20.13
N ASP A 157 2.17 0.93 19.08
CA ASP A 157 0.97 0.11 18.85
C ASP A 157 -0.34 0.86 19.14
N ALA A 158 -0.41 2.09 18.61
CA ALA A 158 -1.36 3.10 19.07
C ALA A 158 -2.18 3.73 17.95
N LEU A 159 -3.41 4.12 18.32
CA LEU A 159 -4.16 5.18 17.66
C LEU A 159 -4.28 6.37 18.62
N VAL A 160 -3.77 7.53 18.19
CA VAL A 160 -3.74 8.77 18.95
C VAL A 160 -4.74 9.77 18.36
N VAL A 161 -5.58 10.35 19.22
CA VAL A 161 -6.53 11.41 18.87
C VAL A 161 -5.92 12.75 19.26
N ILE A 162 -5.78 13.65 18.28
CA ILE A 162 -5.17 14.97 18.44
C ILE A 162 -6.22 16.02 18.11
N ASP A 163 -6.48 16.92 19.07
CA ASP A 163 -7.28 18.12 18.85
C ASP A 163 -6.50 19.09 17.96
N ILE A 164 -7.09 19.43 16.82
CA ILE A 164 -6.53 20.33 15.79
C ILE A 164 -7.39 21.60 15.64
N SER A 165 -8.31 21.87 16.57
CA SER A 165 -9.16 23.08 16.57
C SER A 165 -8.35 24.38 16.56
N ASN A 166 -7.13 24.35 17.12
CA ASN A 166 -6.10 25.36 16.91
C ASN A 166 -4.92 24.78 16.11
N PRO A 167 -4.85 25.01 14.78
CA PRO A 167 -3.75 24.53 13.92
C PRO A 167 -2.35 25.00 14.34
N ALA A 168 -2.24 26.07 15.15
CA ALA A 168 -0.95 26.55 15.67
C ALA A 168 -0.49 25.86 16.97
N SER A 169 -1.39 25.14 17.64
CA SER A 169 -1.10 24.42 18.88
C SER A 169 -1.98 23.17 18.98
N PRO A 170 -1.71 22.14 18.15
CA PRO A 170 -2.40 20.86 18.24
C PRO A 170 -2.06 20.15 19.56
N VAL A 171 -3.02 19.43 20.16
CA VAL A 171 -2.86 18.80 21.48
C VAL A 171 -3.37 17.36 21.46
N ILE A 172 -2.60 16.40 21.98
CA ILE A 172 -3.08 15.03 22.17
C ILE A 172 -4.27 15.06 23.14
N ARG A 173 -5.43 14.60 22.68
CA ARG A 173 -6.69 14.57 23.43
C ARG A 173 -6.91 13.24 24.14
N GLY A 174 -6.51 12.14 23.51
CA GLY A 174 -6.63 10.78 24.01
C GLY A 174 -5.92 9.79 23.09
N SER A 175 -5.83 8.53 23.50
CA SER A 175 -5.23 7.46 22.71
C SER A 175 -5.77 6.10 23.12
N VAL A 176 -5.65 5.13 22.24
CA VAL A 176 -5.76 3.71 22.57
C VAL A 176 -4.48 3.00 22.13
N VAL A 177 -3.99 2.10 22.98
CA VAL A 177 -2.75 1.34 22.79
C VAL A 177 -3.07 -0.13 23.01
N SER A 178 -2.71 -1.01 22.07
CA SER A 178 -2.87 -2.46 22.21
C SER A 178 -1.86 -3.19 21.33
N SER A 179 -0.81 -3.75 21.93
CA SER A 179 0.16 -4.61 21.23
C SER A 179 -0.40 -5.98 20.82
N THR A 180 -1.72 -6.18 20.91
CA THR A 180 -2.43 -7.38 20.44
C THR A 180 -3.28 -7.05 19.21
N ASP A 181 -4.05 -5.97 19.29
CA ASP A 181 -4.97 -5.56 18.21
C ASP A 181 -4.30 -4.63 17.19
N LEU A 182 -3.41 -3.74 17.68
CA LEU A 182 -2.83 -2.61 16.97
C LEU A 182 -1.30 -2.76 16.77
N ASP A 183 -0.77 -3.99 16.80
CA ASP A 183 0.64 -4.28 16.56
C ASP A 183 1.03 -3.81 15.14
N TRP A 184 1.98 -2.87 15.08
CA TRP A 184 2.28 -2.06 13.90
C TRP A 184 1.02 -1.43 13.26
N ALA A 185 0.30 -0.60 14.02
CA ALA A 185 -0.80 0.24 13.52
C ALA A 185 -0.35 1.11 12.32
N ALA A 186 -0.85 0.79 11.13
CA ALA A 186 -0.46 1.36 9.85
C ALA A 186 -1.51 2.37 9.33
N GLY A 187 -2.25 2.07 8.26
CA GLY A 187 -3.26 2.98 7.72
C GLY A 187 -4.45 3.19 8.65
N VAL A 188 -5.06 4.38 8.58
CA VAL A 188 -6.29 4.72 9.31
C VAL A 188 -7.27 5.47 8.42
N ALA A 189 -8.54 5.11 8.52
CA ALA A 189 -9.68 5.82 7.93
C ALA A 189 -10.72 6.14 9.01
N VAL A 190 -11.49 7.20 8.83
CA VAL A 190 -12.53 7.62 9.78
C VAL A 190 -13.86 7.72 9.05
N SER A 191 -14.91 7.11 9.60
CA SER A 191 -16.27 7.22 9.09
C SER A 191 -17.27 7.32 10.24
N GLY A 192 -18.03 8.42 10.26
CA GLY A 192 -18.97 8.74 11.32
C GLY A 192 -18.32 8.78 12.70
N SER A 193 -18.68 7.81 13.55
CA SER A 193 -18.24 7.70 14.94
C SER A 193 -17.13 6.68 15.19
N TYR A 194 -16.52 6.14 14.13
CA TYR A 194 -15.50 5.10 14.21
C TYR A 194 -14.25 5.44 13.40
N ALA A 195 -13.10 5.11 13.97
CA ALA A 195 -11.84 4.98 13.25
C ALA A 195 -11.61 3.50 12.92
N TYR A 196 -11.08 3.26 11.73
CA TYR A 196 -10.78 1.94 11.18
C TYR A 196 -9.27 1.91 10.95
N VAL A 197 -8.57 1.00 11.62
CA VAL A 197 -7.10 0.91 11.61
C VAL A 197 -6.68 -0.42 11.01
N ALA A 198 -5.83 -0.38 9.98
CA ALA A 198 -5.10 -1.54 9.51
C ALA A 198 -3.92 -1.79 10.47
N ALA A 199 -3.88 -2.95 11.13
CA ALA A 199 -2.79 -3.33 12.03
C ALA A 199 -1.93 -4.39 11.33
N HIS A 200 -0.72 -3.98 10.97
CA HIS A 200 0.10 -4.66 9.97
C HIS A 200 0.61 -6.01 10.47
N ALA A 201 1.14 -6.06 11.70
CA ALA A 201 1.65 -7.28 12.33
C ALA A 201 0.51 -8.14 12.91
N SER A 202 -0.56 -7.53 13.43
CA SER A 202 -1.77 -8.25 13.86
C SER A 202 -2.57 -8.87 12.71
N ALA A 203 -2.21 -8.62 11.44
CA ALA A 203 -2.92 -9.04 10.24
C ALA A 203 -4.44 -8.77 10.30
N SER A 204 -4.81 -7.54 10.71
CA SER A 204 -6.18 -7.22 11.12
C SER A 204 -6.69 -5.86 10.63
N LEU A 205 -8.03 -5.73 10.61
CA LEU A 205 -8.71 -4.44 10.69
C LEU A 205 -9.31 -4.28 12.09
N VAL A 206 -8.93 -3.21 12.80
CA VAL A 206 -9.49 -2.83 14.10
C VAL A 206 -10.47 -1.68 13.95
N VAL A 207 -11.61 -1.78 14.61
CA VAL A 207 -12.62 -0.72 14.72
C VAL A 207 -12.50 -0.07 16.09
N VAL A 208 -12.26 1.23 16.13
CA VAL A 208 -12.14 2.03 17.35
C VAL A 208 -13.30 3.02 17.43
N ASP A 209 -14.03 2.99 18.54
CA ASP A 209 -15.05 3.98 18.88
C ASP A 209 -14.37 5.29 19.30
N ILE A 210 -14.69 6.37 18.58
CA ILE A 210 -14.09 7.70 18.75
C ILE A 210 -15.12 8.75 19.21
N ARG A 211 -16.30 8.33 19.68
CA ARG A 211 -17.35 9.26 20.18
C ARG A 211 -16.88 10.11 21.35
N ASN A 212 -16.00 9.57 22.19
CA ASN A 212 -15.27 10.33 23.18
C ASN A 212 -13.80 10.49 22.75
N PRO A 213 -13.40 11.64 22.16
CA PRO A 213 -12.02 11.84 21.68
C PRO A 213 -10.98 11.87 22.82
N ALA A 214 -11.40 11.99 24.08
CA ALA A 214 -10.51 11.88 25.24
C ALA A 214 -10.35 10.44 25.76
N SER A 215 -11.19 9.50 25.31
CA SER A 215 -11.13 8.08 25.68
C SER A 215 -11.68 7.23 24.53
N PRO A 216 -10.90 7.06 23.44
CA PRO A 216 -11.24 6.14 22.37
C PRO A 216 -11.12 4.69 22.86
N VAL A 217 -11.95 3.78 22.33
CA VAL A 217 -12.02 2.38 22.81
C VAL A 217 -12.14 1.43 21.62
N ILE A 218 -11.35 0.35 21.59
CA ILE A 218 -11.50 -0.72 20.59
C ILE A 218 -12.90 -1.33 20.73
N ARG A 219 -13.65 -1.35 19.62
CA ARG A 219 -15.03 -1.82 19.57
C ARG A 219 -15.16 -3.25 19.05
N GLY A 220 -14.27 -3.64 18.14
CA GLY A 220 -14.19 -4.95 17.53
C GLY A 220 -13.04 -5.00 16.52
N SER A 221 -12.70 -6.18 16.02
CA SER A 221 -11.66 -6.39 15.02
C SER A 221 -12.00 -7.60 14.14
N VAL A 222 -11.33 -7.70 13.00
CA VAL A 222 -11.32 -8.91 12.17
C VAL A 222 -9.89 -9.21 11.74
N VAL A 223 -9.46 -10.45 11.99
CA VAL A 223 -8.09 -10.93 11.77
C VAL A 223 -8.10 -11.97 10.66
N SER A 224 -7.13 -11.93 9.75
CA SER A 224 -6.94 -12.98 8.75
C SER A 224 -5.51 -13.02 8.22
N SER A 225 -4.70 -13.96 8.69
CA SER A 225 -3.35 -14.18 8.16
C SER A 225 -3.30 -14.73 6.72
N THR A 226 -4.45 -15.01 6.09
CA THR A 226 -4.50 -15.46 4.69
C THR A 226 -4.74 -14.32 3.70
N VAL A 227 -5.46 -13.28 4.08
CA VAL A 227 -5.80 -12.14 3.19
C VAL A 227 -5.54 -10.76 3.79
N LEU A 228 -5.26 -10.63 5.09
CA LEU A 228 -4.88 -9.38 5.75
C LEU A 228 -3.43 -9.42 6.28
N ASP A 229 -2.61 -10.39 5.88
CA ASP A 229 -1.20 -10.42 6.25
C ASP A 229 -0.47 -9.21 5.68
N GLY A 230 0.23 -8.48 6.56
CA GLY A 230 0.78 -7.16 6.31
C GLY A 230 -0.30 -6.11 6.01
N ALA A 231 -1.37 -6.00 6.81
CA ALA A 231 -2.44 -5.02 6.58
C ALA A 231 -1.90 -3.57 6.60
N SER A 232 -1.79 -2.93 5.42
CA SER A 232 -1.08 -1.65 5.26
C SER A 232 -1.99 -0.43 5.26
N PHE A 233 -3.06 -0.44 4.47
CA PHE A 233 -3.91 0.73 4.31
C PHE A 233 -5.39 0.38 4.27
N VAL A 234 -6.23 1.36 4.60
CA VAL A 234 -7.68 1.20 4.64
C VAL A 234 -8.38 2.41 4.03
N ALA A 235 -9.35 2.15 3.16
CA ALA A 235 -10.35 3.11 2.71
C ALA A 235 -11.74 2.66 3.19
N VAL A 236 -12.66 3.60 3.41
CA VAL A 236 -14.04 3.30 3.82
C VAL A 236 -15.02 3.94 2.84
N SER A 237 -16.00 3.17 2.38
CA SER A 237 -17.09 3.65 1.54
C SER A 237 -18.39 2.92 1.89
N GLY A 238 -19.44 3.69 2.21
CA GLY A 238 -20.71 3.15 2.69
C GLY A 238 -20.53 2.31 3.95
N SER A 239 -21.03 1.08 3.91
CA SER A 239 -20.91 0.10 5.01
C SER A 239 -19.74 -0.87 4.84
N CYS A 240 -18.75 -0.56 3.98
CA CYS A 240 -17.59 -1.40 3.72
C CYS A 240 -16.27 -0.66 3.98
N ALA A 241 -15.32 -1.37 4.60
CA ALA A 241 -13.91 -1.04 4.62
C ALA A 241 -13.18 -1.87 3.55
N TYR A 242 -12.15 -1.28 2.96
CA TYR A 242 -11.35 -1.84 1.88
C TYR A 242 -9.90 -1.79 2.35
N VAL A 243 -9.29 -2.96 2.57
CA VAL A 243 -7.97 -3.06 3.22
C VAL A 243 -6.97 -3.75 2.30
N THR A 244 -5.77 -3.21 2.17
CA THR A 244 -4.68 -3.87 1.44
C THR A 244 -3.85 -4.74 2.37
N GLY A 245 -3.61 -5.99 1.98
CA GLY A 245 -2.65 -6.88 2.63
C GLY A 245 -1.35 -6.93 1.81
N GLN A 246 -0.28 -6.35 2.34
CA GLN A 246 1.02 -6.24 1.66
C GLN A 246 1.65 -7.60 1.43
N TYR A 247 1.66 -8.49 2.42
CA TYR A 247 2.31 -9.80 2.30
C TYR A 247 1.38 -10.86 1.73
N SER A 248 0.07 -10.70 1.95
CA SER A 248 -0.97 -11.51 1.32
C SER A 248 -1.32 -11.09 -0.13
N ASN A 249 -0.68 -10.04 -0.65
CA ASN A 249 -0.84 -9.50 -2.01
C ASN A 249 -2.31 -9.28 -2.41
N SER A 250 -3.04 -8.56 -1.55
CA SER A 250 -4.50 -8.59 -1.52
C SER A 250 -5.18 -7.22 -1.49
N LEU A 251 -6.43 -7.21 -1.92
CA LEU A 251 -7.45 -6.25 -1.50
C LEU A 251 -8.59 -7.01 -0.84
N VAL A 252 -8.95 -6.66 0.39
CA VAL A 252 -10.01 -7.28 1.18
C VAL A 252 -11.17 -6.31 1.36
N VAL A 253 -12.40 -6.80 1.13
CA VAL A 253 -13.64 -6.07 1.37
C VAL A 253 -14.27 -6.57 2.66
N ILE A 254 -14.45 -5.68 3.63
CA ILE A 254 -14.91 -5.98 4.99
C ILE A 254 -16.20 -5.20 5.26
N ASP A 255 -17.25 -5.91 5.62
CA ASP A 255 -18.49 -5.32 6.12
C ASP A 255 -18.27 -4.78 7.54
N ILE A 256 -18.57 -3.50 7.72
CA ILE A 256 -18.41 -2.73 8.95
C ILE A 256 -19.75 -2.22 9.50
N SER A 257 -20.87 -2.74 8.97
CA SER A 257 -22.23 -2.39 9.43
C SER A 257 -22.47 -2.72 10.91
N ASN A 258 -21.82 -3.78 11.43
CA ASN A 258 -21.69 -4.02 12.86
C ASN A 258 -20.26 -3.69 13.32
N PRO A 259 -20.00 -2.52 13.93
CA PRO A 259 -18.66 -2.12 14.36
C PRO A 259 -18.10 -2.97 15.52
N ALA A 260 -18.93 -3.79 16.17
CA ALA A 260 -18.47 -4.74 17.19
C ALA A 260 -18.12 -6.13 16.62
N SER A 261 -18.46 -6.41 15.37
CA SER A 261 -18.16 -7.67 14.68
C SER A 261 -18.07 -7.41 13.16
N PRO A 262 -16.96 -6.81 12.69
CA PRO A 262 -16.72 -6.65 11.27
C PRO A 262 -16.47 -8.02 10.61
N VAL A 263 -16.86 -8.18 9.33
CA VAL A 263 -16.84 -9.47 8.63
C VAL A 263 -16.26 -9.33 7.24
N ILE A 264 -15.25 -10.14 6.89
CA ILE A 264 -14.73 -10.23 5.51
C ILE A 264 -15.85 -10.74 4.58
N ARG A 265 -16.18 -9.96 3.55
CA ARG A 265 -17.19 -10.30 2.54
C ARG A 265 -16.58 -10.95 1.32
N GLY A 266 -15.41 -10.47 0.89
CA GLY A 266 -14.71 -10.94 -0.29
C GLY A 266 -13.29 -10.40 -0.33
N SER A 267 -12.46 -10.93 -1.23
CA SER A 267 -11.11 -10.43 -1.47
C SER A 267 -10.68 -10.69 -2.92
N VAL A 268 -9.70 -9.92 -3.37
CA VAL A 268 -8.89 -10.20 -4.55
C VAL A 268 -7.47 -10.46 -4.08
N VAL A 269 -6.85 -11.51 -4.58
CA VAL A 269 -5.42 -11.80 -4.36
C VAL A 269 -4.74 -11.93 -5.72
N SER A 270 -3.59 -11.30 -5.90
CA SER A 270 -2.81 -11.41 -7.14
C SER A 270 -1.33 -11.17 -6.88
N SER A 271 -0.52 -12.23 -6.98
CA SER A 271 0.94 -12.12 -6.88
C SER A 271 1.60 -11.47 -8.10
N SER A 272 0.85 -11.12 -9.15
CA SER A 272 1.37 -10.45 -10.36
C SER A 272 0.94 -8.99 -10.51
N LEU A 273 -0.15 -8.57 -9.84
CA LEU A 273 -0.70 -7.21 -9.93
C LEU A 273 -0.90 -6.54 -8.57
N LEU A 274 -0.86 -7.29 -7.47
CA LEU A 274 -1.03 -6.78 -6.11
C LEU A 274 0.18 -7.13 -5.24
N GLU A 275 1.35 -7.36 -5.85
CA GLU A 275 2.56 -7.73 -5.10
C GLU A 275 3.01 -6.54 -4.24
N GLN A 276 2.95 -6.72 -2.91
CA GLN A 276 3.05 -5.63 -1.94
C GLN A 276 2.03 -4.50 -2.18
N ALA A 277 0.74 -4.83 -2.10
CA ALA A 277 -0.35 -3.86 -2.09
C ALA A 277 -0.24 -2.89 -0.89
N LEU A 278 0.14 -1.63 -1.16
CA LEU A 278 0.47 -0.64 -0.12
C LEU A 278 -0.64 0.37 0.17
N SER A 279 -1.47 0.72 -0.82
CA SER A 279 -2.46 1.80 -0.69
C SER A 279 -3.72 1.51 -1.49
N VAL A 280 -4.87 2.01 -1.00
CA VAL A 280 -6.17 1.89 -1.66
C VAL A 280 -6.96 3.20 -1.58
N ALA A 281 -7.54 3.60 -2.71
CA ALA A 281 -8.57 4.64 -2.79
C ALA A 281 -9.87 4.05 -3.37
N VAL A 282 -11.03 4.60 -3.01
CA VAL A 282 -12.34 4.12 -3.46
C VAL A 282 -13.14 5.27 -4.08
N SER A 283 -13.72 5.04 -5.25
CA SER A 283 -14.62 6.00 -5.92
C SER A 283 -15.75 5.26 -6.64
N GLY A 284 -16.99 5.55 -6.25
CA GLY A 284 -18.17 4.85 -6.75
C GLY A 284 -18.07 3.33 -6.55
N SER A 285 -18.19 2.58 -7.65
CA SER A 285 -18.12 1.11 -7.67
C SER A 285 -16.72 0.56 -7.92
N TYR A 286 -15.66 1.37 -7.79
CA TYR A 286 -14.28 0.98 -8.03
C TYR A 286 -13.35 1.26 -6.85
N ALA A 287 -12.47 0.31 -6.56
CA ALA A 287 -11.28 0.50 -5.74
C ALA A 287 -10.03 0.58 -6.63
N TYR A 288 -9.10 1.44 -6.26
CA TYR A 288 -7.85 1.70 -6.95
C TYR A 288 -6.72 1.34 -5.99
N VAL A 289 -5.92 0.32 -6.32
CA VAL A 289 -4.89 -0.22 -5.44
C VAL A 289 -3.51 0.02 -6.04
N ALA A 290 -2.61 0.64 -5.28
CA ALA A 290 -1.21 0.76 -5.64
C ALA A 290 -0.41 -0.36 -4.98
N ALA A 291 0.38 -1.09 -5.78
CA ALA A 291 1.21 -2.21 -5.34
C ALA A 291 2.67 -1.99 -5.76
N TRP A 292 3.57 -2.15 -4.79
CA TRP A 292 4.95 -1.66 -4.89
C TRP A 292 5.85 -2.59 -5.69
N ASN A 293 5.91 -3.88 -5.37
CA ASN A 293 6.80 -4.81 -6.06
C ASN A 293 6.36 -5.06 -7.51
N SER A 294 5.05 -5.01 -7.78
CA SER A 294 4.51 -5.17 -9.13
C SER A 294 4.47 -3.87 -9.96
N ASP A 295 5.00 -2.75 -9.44
CA ASP A 295 5.01 -1.43 -10.08
C ASP A 295 3.65 -1.07 -10.71
N SER A 296 2.55 -1.23 -9.96
CA SER A 296 1.22 -1.26 -10.57
C SER A 296 0.13 -0.49 -9.83
N LEU A 297 -0.74 0.15 -10.63
CA LEU A 297 -2.02 0.70 -10.20
C LEU A 297 -3.14 -0.18 -10.78
N VAL A 298 -3.93 -0.80 -9.90
CA VAL A 298 -4.96 -1.78 -10.24
C VAL A 298 -6.36 -1.24 -9.97
N VAL A 299 -7.27 -1.42 -10.92
CA VAL A 299 -8.68 -1.08 -10.79
C VAL A 299 -9.49 -2.35 -10.50
N VAL A 300 -10.13 -2.38 -9.34
CA VAL A 300 -10.99 -3.47 -8.87
C VAL A 300 -12.45 -2.98 -8.86
N ASP A 301 -13.33 -3.71 -9.54
CA ASP A 301 -14.78 -3.55 -9.42
C ASP A 301 -15.25 -4.15 -8.11
N ILE A 302 -15.88 -3.30 -7.30
CA ILE A 302 -16.38 -3.59 -5.95
C ILE A 302 -17.91 -3.47 -5.89
N SER A 303 -18.59 -3.45 -7.03
CA SER A 303 -20.07 -3.41 -7.11
C SER A 303 -20.76 -4.58 -6.40
N ASN A 304 -20.08 -5.73 -6.32
CA ASN A 304 -20.44 -6.83 -5.43
C ASN A 304 -19.36 -7.01 -4.34
N PRO A 305 -19.58 -6.54 -3.10
CA PRO A 305 -18.65 -6.70 -1.98
C PRO A 305 -18.26 -8.16 -1.66
N ALA A 306 -19.09 -9.14 -2.05
CA ALA A 306 -18.80 -10.56 -1.83
C ALA A 306 -17.95 -11.19 -2.96
N SER A 307 -17.80 -10.51 -4.09
CA SER A 307 -17.01 -10.98 -5.23
C SER A 307 -16.43 -9.78 -5.98
N PRO A 308 -15.41 -9.11 -5.39
CA PRO A 308 -14.67 -8.06 -6.08
C PRO A 308 -13.86 -8.63 -7.26
N VAL A 309 -13.72 -7.88 -8.35
CA VAL A 309 -13.14 -8.38 -9.62
C VAL A 309 -12.13 -7.39 -10.22
N LEU A 310 -10.95 -7.87 -10.60
CA LEU A 310 -9.97 -7.10 -11.37
C LEU A 310 -10.57 -6.66 -12.72
N ARG A 311 -10.54 -5.36 -13.03
CA ARG A 311 -11.02 -4.80 -14.31
C ARG A 311 -9.93 -4.27 -15.22
N GLY A 312 -8.83 -3.81 -14.64
CA GLY A 312 -7.69 -3.30 -15.40
C GLY A 312 -6.53 -2.94 -14.49
N SER A 313 -5.38 -2.72 -15.10
CA SER A 313 -4.16 -2.31 -14.41
C SER A 313 -3.30 -1.45 -15.33
N VAL A 314 -2.57 -0.52 -14.73
CA VAL A 314 -1.42 0.14 -15.34
C VAL A 314 -0.18 -0.39 -14.61
N VAL A 315 0.78 -0.96 -15.35
CA VAL A 315 2.05 -1.43 -14.81
C VAL A 315 3.16 -0.56 -15.41
N SER A 316 4.01 0.04 -14.58
CA SER A 316 5.13 0.85 -15.05
C SER A 316 6.22 1.09 -13.99
N SER A 317 7.35 0.41 -14.19
CA SER A 317 8.61 0.60 -13.45
C SER A 317 9.29 1.96 -13.68
N SER A 318 8.67 2.87 -14.45
CA SER A 318 9.20 4.23 -14.71
C SER A 318 8.27 5.35 -14.24
N PHE A 319 7.00 5.06 -13.92
CA PHE A 319 6.00 6.09 -13.60
C PHE A 319 5.34 5.94 -12.22
N LEU A 320 5.41 4.76 -11.59
CA LEU A 320 4.71 4.48 -10.33
C LEU A 320 5.62 4.45 -9.08
N ASP A 321 6.93 4.58 -9.27
CA ASP A 321 7.99 4.49 -8.24
C ASP A 321 8.23 5.82 -7.46
N GLY A 322 7.24 6.72 -7.46
CA GLY A 322 7.25 7.99 -6.72
C GLY A 322 8.23 9.07 -7.21
N VAL A 323 8.24 10.23 -6.53
CA VAL A 323 9.14 11.34 -6.86
C VAL A 323 10.56 11.02 -6.39
N ARG A 324 11.35 10.42 -7.28
CA ARG A 324 12.79 10.21 -7.09
C ARG A 324 13.51 11.57 -6.93
N VAL A 325 13.88 11.93 -5.71
CA VAL A 325 14.90 12.97 -5.48
C VAL A 325 16.23 12.44 -6.01
N ALA A 326 16.53 12.76 -7.26
CA ALA A 326 17.81 12.44 -7.87
C ALA A 326 18.91 13.20 -7.13
N LEU A 327 19.62 12.51 -6.24
CA LEU A 327 20.94 12.95 -5.77
C LEU A 327 21.88 12.97 -6.97
N SER A 328 21.96 14.11 -7.63
CA SER A 328 22.91 14.34 -8.71
C SER A 328 24.32 14.38 -8.12
N LEU A 329 24.92 13.20 -8.03
CA LEU A 329 26.36 13.01 -7.88
C LEU A 329 27.02 13.51 -9.16
N VAL A 330 27.26 14.83 -9.21
CA VAL A 330 28.09 15.48 -10.22
C VAL A 330 29.50 14.93 -10.08
N HIS A 331 29.77 13.82 -10.77
CA HIS A 331 31.12 13.37 -11.00
C HIS A 331 31.79 14.40 -11.91
N HIS A 332 32.82 15.06 -11.38
CA HIS A 332 33.69 15.90 -12.19
C HIS A 332 34.30 15.05 -13.32
N ALA A 333 34.07 15.48 -14.55
CA ALA A 333 34.53 14.77 -15.73
C ALA A 333 36.06 14.77 -15.84
N CYS A 334 36.63 13.60 -16.09
CA CYS A 334 37.95 13.43 -16.68
C CYS A 334 37.79 12.57 -17.94
N PRO A 335 37.72 13.15 -19.15
CA PRO A 335 37.58 12.38 -20.37
C PRO A 335 38.94 11.83 -20.82
N ARG A 336 39.06 10.50 -20.90
CA ARG A 336 40.06 9.88 -21.79
C ARG A 336 39.35 9.09 -22.87
N ILE A 337 39.45 9.66 -24.06
CA ILE A 337 39.11 9.13 -25.38
C ILE A 337 39.37 7.62 -25.44
N MET A 338 38.34 6.84 -25.76
CA MET A 338 38.51 5.46 -26.23
C MET A 338 38.42 5.47 -27.75
N LEU A 339 39.56 5.37 -28.41
CA LEU A 339 39.64 5.18 -29.86
C LEU A 339 39.46 3.68 -30.14
N ALA A 340 38.49 3.33 -30.99
CA ALA A 340 38.22 1.93 -31.33
C ALA A 340 39.12 1.46 -32.50
N THR A 341 39.84 0.35 -32.29
CA THR A 341 40.40 -0.47 -33.37
C THR A 341 40.25 -1.96 -33.03
N MET A 342 39.87 -2.76 -34.03
CA MET A 342 39.86 -4.23 -33.92
C MET A 342 41.29 -4.77 -34.11
N GLY A 343 41.63 -5.90 -33.47
CA GLY A 343 42.89 -6.60 -33.81
C GLY A 343 43.32 -7.75 -32.92
N HIS A 344 42.93 -8.97 -33.29
CA HIS A 344 43.67 -10.23 -33.14
C HIS A 344 44.13 -10.82 -31.78
N ARG A 345 44.17 -12.16 -31.79
CA ARG A 345 44.76 -13.11 -30.83
C ARG A 345 46.10 -12.67 -30.23
N SER A 346 46.33 -12.94 -28.94
CA SER A 346 47.14 -14.11 -28.47
C SER A 346 47.48 -14.11 -26.96
N THR A 347 47.16 -15.22 -26.28
CA THR A 347 47.92 -15.94 -25.22
C THR A 347 48.74 -15.24 -24.09
N MET A 348 48.64 -15.88 -22.90
CA MET A 348 49.62 -16.00 -21.79
C MET A 348 49.64 -14.97 -20.64
N GLU A 349 49.06 -15.42 -19.52
CA GLU A 349 49.70 -15.65 -18.21
C GLU A 349 50.31 -14.49 -17.37
N PRO A 350 50.43 -14.69 -16.02
CA PRO A 350 50.34 -13.59 -15.06
C PRO A 350 51.68 -13.17 -14.45
N LEU A 351 51.65 -12.12 -13.62
CA LEU A 351 52.70 -11.89 -12.63
C LEU A 351 52.09 -11.43 -11.29
N GLU A 352 52.30 -12.24 -10.25
CA GLU A 352 52.04 -11.86 -8.87
C GLU A 352 53.11 -10.90 -8.34
N THR A 353 52.75 -10.07 -7.35
CA THR A 353 53.45 -9.86 -6.06
C THR A 353 52.68 -8.79 -5.28
N HIS A 354 52.27 -9.02 -4.03
CA HIS A 354 53.02 -8.69 -2.79
C HIS A 354 53.60 -7.25 -2.82
N THR A 355 53.35 -6.36 -1.83
CA THR A 355 53.24 -6.61 -0.37
C THR A 355 52.35 -5.58 0.39
N GLN A 356 52.24 -5.77 1.70
CA GLN A 356 51.31 -5.13 2.66
C GLN A 356 51.62 -3.65 3.07
N PRO A 357 50.69 -2.98 3.79
CA PRO A 357 50.71 -1.53 4.03
C PRO A 357 51.30 -1.11 5.40
N HIS A 358 51.59 0.19 5.53
CA HIS A 358 51.79 0.88 6.82
C HIS A 358 51.03 2.23 6.85
N ASP A 359 49.89 2.22 7.53
CA ASP A 359 49.62 2.94 8.79
C ASP A 359 50.01 4.42 9.04
N LEU A 360 49.16 5.05 9.86
CA LEU A 360 49.34 6.25 10.73
C LEU A 360 49.05 7.69 10.20
N LEU A 361 47.91 8.20 10.68
CA LEU A 361 47.64 9.53 11.29
C LEU A 361 48.41 10.80 10.84
N PHE A 362 47.68 11.88 10.52
CA PHE A 362 47.40 13.05 11.40
C PHE A 362 46.52 14.11 10.69
N ALA A 363 45.83 14.96 11.45
CA ALA A 363 44.99 16.10 10.98
C ALA A 363 45.54 17.44 11.55
N PRO A 364 44.89 18.63 11.46
CA PRO A 364 43.77 19.13 10.63
C PRO A 364 44.04 20.55 10.02
N HIS A 365 42.96 21.26 9.60
CA HIS A 365 42.82 22.72 9.34
C HIS A 365 43.31 23.35 8.01
N ALA A 366 42.36 23.74 7.15
CA ALA A 366 42.16 25.14 6.70
C ALA A 366 40.84 25.36 5.90
N ARG A 367 40.11 26.42 6.24
CA ARG A 367 39.15 27.19 5.41
C ARG A 367 39.53 28.69 5.58
N PRO A 368 39.00 29.69 4.83
CA PRO A 368 37.95 29.65 3.81
C PRO A 368 38.28 30.46 2.52
N ARG A 369 37.35 30.50 1.54
CA ARG A 369 36.95 31.76 0.87
C ARG A 369 35.57 31.65 0.22
N ARG A 370 34.80 32.74 0.28
CA ARG A 370 33.51 32.92 -0.42
C ARG A 370 33.74 33.62 -1.76
N GLN A 371 32.92 33.32 -2.77
CA GLN A 371 32.60 34.27 -3.83
C GLN A 371 31.10 34.22 -4.13
N CYS A 372 30.47 35.39 -4.19
CA CYS A 372 29.10 35.57 -4.63
C CYS A 372 29.07 35.81 -6.15
N LEU A 373 28.07 35.30 -6.85
CA LEU A 373 27.76 35.74 -8.21
C LEU A 373 26.33 36.29 -8.27
N ARG A 374 26.20 37.54 -8.70
CA ARG A 374 24.93 38.20 -9.01
C ARG A 374 24.53 37.88 -10.44
N LEU A 375 23.23 37.69 -10.68
CA LEU A 375 22.64 37.96 -12.00
C LEU A 375 21.38 38.83 -11.85
N ARG A 376 21.38 39.98 -12.54
CA ARG A 376 20.18 40.64 -13.08
C ARG A 376 19.73 39.79 -14.29
N GLY A 377 18.49 39.75 -14.76
CA GLY A 377 17.29 40.55 -14.46
C GLY A 377 16.51 40.71 -15.78
N GLY A 378 15.19 40.51 -15.78
CA GLY A 378 14.37 40.56 -16.99
C GLY A 378 12.89 40.44 -16.66
N SER A 379 12.04 41.25 -17.29
CA SER A 379 10.69 41.55 -16.81
C SER A 379 9.60 41.32 -17.87
N LEU A 380 8.46 40.79 -17.40
CA LEU A 380 7.10 41.00 -17.91
C LEU A 380 6.75 40.51 -19.33
N LEU A 381 5.78 39.59 -19.39
CA LEU A 381 4.57 39.79 -20.21
C LEU A 381 3.37 39.04 -19.63
N SER A 382 2.21 39.67 -19.69
CA SER A 382 0.95 39.20 -19.09
C SER A 382 0.14 38.36 -20.06
N ASN A 383 -0.49 37.28 -19.59
CA ASN A 383 -1.89 37.02 -19.95
C ASN A 383 -2.61 36.14 -18.93
N ARG A 384 -3.82 36.58 -18.52
CA ARG A 384 -4.71 35.79 -17.67
C ARG A 384 -5.53 34.82 -18.53
N LYS A 385 -5.70 33.57 -18.07
CA LYS A 385 -6.94 32.83 -18.34
C LYS A 385 -7.30 31.98 -17.12
N LYS A 386 -8.46 32.27 -16.50
CA LYS A 386 -9.05 31.44 -15.45
C LYS A 386 -9.53 30.13 -16.08
N ILE A 387 -9.14 28.99 -15.51
CA ILE A 387 -9.80 27.70 -15.65
C ILE A 387 -9.89 27.10 -14.23
N GLY A 388 -11.00 26.43 -13.92
CA GLY A 388 -11.33 26.00 -12.55
C GLY A 388 -10.43 24.88 -12.03
N MET A 389 -10.28 24.83 -10.70
CA MET A 389 -9.69 23.70 -9.98
C MET A 389 -10.79 22.68 -9.74
N ASP A 390 -10.55 21.42 -10.09
CA ASP A 390 -11.26 20.28 -9.53
C ASP A 390 -10.24 19.17 -9.19
N GLN A 391 -10.38 18.66 -7.96
CA GLN A 391 -9.81 17.44 -7.38
C GLN A 391 -8.34 17.10 -7.72
N VAL A 392 -7.43 17.48 -6.82
CA VAL A 392 -6.09 16.89 -6.72
C VAL A 392 -6.17 15.65 -5.83
N PHE A 393 -5.97 14.47 -6.43
CA PHE A 393 -5.65 13.27 -5.68
C PHE A 393 -4.16 13.33 -5.28
N VAL A 394 -3.87 13.18 -3.99
CA VAL A 394 -2.51 12.93 -3.51
C VAL A 394 -2.37 11.42 -3.39
N VAL A 395 -1.42 10.85 -4.13
CA VAL A 395 -1.00 9.45 -4.08
C VAL A 395 0.27 9.36 -3.24
#